data_AF-A0A7S3JDB7-F1
#
_entry.id   AF-A0A7S3JDB7-F1
#
_cell.length_a   1.000
_cell.length_b   1.000
_cell.length_c   1.000
_cell.angle_alpha   90.00
_cell.angle_beta   90.00
_cell.angle_gamma   90.00
#
_symmetry.space_group_name_H-M   'P 1'
#
loop_
_entity.id
_entity.type
_entity.pdbx_description
1 polymer ?
#
loop_
_entity_poly.entity_id
_entity_poly.type
_entity_poly.pdbx_seq_one_letter_code
_entity_poly.pdbx_strand_id
1 'polypeptide(L)'
;FILLIFLYIWRNYTYRMTKEHYYMFEFCYYGNLVLYFFIFFFPESQMLYYASFAFSTGPMGWALALTGCSFVLHSIQQLTNCFIHFTPMMLMWNLHWRTQYNEDRGWKLYDAKNDTLSLEFLKNYYSSCIIMYLLWAVIYYTLVYVVLRSRIQN
;
A
#
# COMPACT_ATOMS: atom_id res chain seq x y z
N PHE A 1 5.44 -9.31 -6.88
CA PHE A 1 4.07 -9.18 -7.44
C PHE A 1 3.28 -10.46 -7.39
N ILE A 2 3.67 -11.50 -8.14
CA ILE A 2 2.93 -12.76 -8.21
C ILE A 2 2.68 -13.37 -6.81
N LEU A 3 3.71 -13.41 -5.96
CA LEU A 3 3.57 -13.89 -4.59
C LEU A 3 2.51 -13.12 -3.78
N LEU A 4 2.50 -11.78 -3.86
CA LEU A 4 1.53 -10.99 -3.11
C LEU A 4 0.09 -11.26 -3.56
N ILE A 5 -0.14 -11.43 -4.87
CA ILE A 5 -1.47 -11.78 -5.39
C ILE A 5 -1.94 -13.11 -4.80
N PHE A 6 -1.08 -14.13 -4.81
CA PHE A 6 -1.39 -15.43 -4.19
C PHE A 6 -1.67 -15.29 -2.69
N LEU A 7 -0.85 -14.52 -1.97
CA LEU A 7 -1.04 -14.27 -0.54
C LEU A 7 -2.36 -13.53 -0.25
N TYR A 8 -2.76 -12.57 -1.10
CA TYR A 8 -4.06 -11.88 -0.98
C TYR A 8 -5.25 -12.82 -1.18
N ILE A 9 -5.19 -13.69 -2.19
CA ILE A 9 -6.24 -14.69 -2.46
C ILE A 9 -6.34 -15.65 -1.28
N TRP A 10 -5.21 -16.16 -0.81
CA TRP A 10 -5.16 -17.05 0.36
C TRP A 10 -5.72 -16.37 1.62
N ARG A 11 -5.32 -15.12 1.89
CA ARG A 11 -5.79 -14.35 3.03
C ARG A 11 -7.30 -14.14 2.98
N ASN A 12 -7.85 -13.76 1.82
CA ASN A 12 -9.29 -13.61 1.63
C ASN A 12 -10.04 -14.93 1.88
N TYR A 13 -9.50 -16.05 1.43
CA TYR A 13 -10.07 -17.37 1.73
C TYR A 13 -10.06 -17.66 3.23
N THR A 14 -8.90 -17.58 3.89
CA THR A 14 -8.77 -17.87 5.33
C THR A 14 -9.65 -16.96 6.18
N TYR A 15 -9.68 -15.65 5.90
CA TYR A 15 -10.48 -14.69 6.66
C TYR A 15 -11.99 -14.89 6.52
N ARG A 16 -12.45 -15.40 5.38
CA ARG A 16 -13.87 -15.79 5.24
C ARG A 16 -14.20 -16.99 6.11
N MET A 17 -13.27 -17.96 6.19
CA MET A 17 -13.42 -19.13 7.06
C MET A 17 -13.42 -18.76 8.55
N THR A 18 -12.59 -17.78 8.96
CA THR A 18 -12.51 -17.30 10.36
C THR A 18 -13.50 -16.17 10.68
N LYS A 19 -14.33 -15.73 9.71
CA LYS A 19 -15.25 -14.58 9.81
C LYS A 19 -14.57 -13.22 10.07
N GLU A 20 -13.29 -13.12 9.74
CA GLU A 20 -12.41 -11.96 9.95
C GLU A 20 -12.17 -11.13 8.66
N HIS A 21 -12.97 -11.37 7.63
CA HIS A 21 -12.85 -10.72 6.31
C HIS A 21 -12.91 -9.19 6.34
N TYR A 22 -13.44 -8.57 7.40
CA TYR A 22 -13.44 -7.12 7.57
C TYR A 22 -12.04 -6.52 7.77
N TYR A 23 -11.07 -7.28 8.28
CA TYR A 23 -9.69 -6.81 8.38
C TYR A 23 -9.03 -6.59 7.01
N MET A 24 -9.65 -7.01 5.90
CA MET A 24 -9.15 -6.67 4.56
C MET A 24 -9.37 -5.21 4.18
N PHE A 25 -10.17 -4.44 4.93
CA PHE A 25 -10.38 -3.01 4.71
C PHE A 25 -9.35 -2.12 5.44
N GLU A 26 -8.45 -2.75 6.23
CA GLU A 26 -7.37 -2.06 6.91
C GLU A 26 -6.45 -1.30 5.94
N PHE A 27 -5.79 -0.27 6.45
CA PHE A 27 -5.02 0.68 5.66
C PHE A 27 -3.93 0.02 4.80
N CYS A 28 -3.30 -1.05 5.27
CA CYS A 28 -2.22 -1.73 4.53
C CYS A 28 -2.71 -2.39 3.23
N TYR A 29 -3.95 -2.91 3.21
CA TYR A 29 -4.56 -3.46 1.99
C TYR A 29 -4.83 -2.34 0.98
N TYR A 30 -5.33 -1.20 1.46
CA TYR A 30 -5.52 -0.02 0.64
C TYR A 30 -4.20 0.54 0.07
N GLY A 31 -3.17 0.69 0.91
CA GLY A 31 -1.86 1.19 0.46
C GLY A 31 -1.24 0.29 -0.63
N ASN A 32 -1.36 -1.03 -0.49
CA ASN A 32 -0.96 -1.97 -1.53
C ASN A 32 -1.82 -1.83 -2.81
N LEU A 33 -3.12 -1.60 -2.69
CA LEU A 33 -4.00 -1.34 -3.83
C LEU A 33 -3.54 -0.09 -4.60
N VAL A 34 -3.28 1.03 -3.90
CA VAL A 34 -2.77 2.27 -4.52
C VAL A 34 -1.45 2.01 -5.25
N LEU A 35 -0.53 1.24 -4.64
CA LEU A 35 0.72 0.82 -5.28
C LEU A 35 0.50 -0.03 -6.54
N TYR A 36 -0.47 -0.95 -6.52
CA TYR A 36 -0.84 -1.72 -7.72
C TYR A 36 -1.38 -0.81 -8.82
N PHE A 37 -2.22 0.17 -8.48
CA PHE A 37 -2.72 1.14 -9.44
C PHE A 37 -1.61 1.99 -10.06
N PHE A 38 -0.66 2.43 -9.24
CA PHE A 38 0.53 3.13 -9.71
C PHE A 38 1.31 2.29 -10.72
N ILE A 39 1.66 1.05 -10.39
CA ILE A 39 2.60 0.26 -11.20
C ILE A 39 1.97 -0.27 -12.49
N PHE A 40 0.73 -0.72 -12.45
CA PHE A 40 0.10 -1.40 -13.59
C PHE A 40 -0.70 -0.48 -14.50
N PHE A 41 -1.27 0.61 -13.97
CA PHE A 41 -2.22 1.43 -14.73
C PHE A 41 -1.69 2.84 -14.97
N PHE A 42 -1.05 3.46 -13.98
CA PHE A 42 -0.64 4.86 -14.05
C PHE A 42 0.81 5.10 -13.55
N PRO A 43 1.81 4.48 -14.19
CA PRO A 43 3.21 4.52 -13.73
C PRO A 43 3.85 5.91 -13.83
N GLU A 44 3.28 6.80 -14.63
CA GLU A 44 3.74 8.19 -14.80
C GLU A 44 3.07 9.18 -13.84
N SER A 45 2.09 8.73 -13.05
CA SER A 45 1.32 9.63 -12.17
C SER A 45 2.12 10.05 -10.93
N GLN A 46 2.43 11.33 -10.85
CA GLN A 46 3.08 11.97 -9.69
C GLN A 46 2.30 11.77 -8.39
N MET A 47 0.98 11.95 -8.44
CA MET A 47 0.12 11.85 -7.25
C MET A 47 0.11 10.43 -6.68
N LEU A 48 -0.01 9.43 -7.56
CA LEU A 48 0.03 8.02 -7.15
C LEU A 48 1.41 7.63 -6.65
N TYR A 49 2.48 8.10 -7.30
CA TYR A 49 3.85 7.88 -6.86
C TYR A 49 4.08 8.41 -5.43
N TYR A 50 3.74 9.67 -5.16
CA TYR A 50 3.90 10.29 -3.84
C TYR A 50 3.10 9.57 -2.77
N ALA A 51 1.83 9.26 -3.02
CA ALA A 51 1.01 8.53 -2.07
C ALA A 51 1.55 7.12 -1.81
N SER A 52 1.90 6.36 -2.85
CA SER A 52 2.48 5.02 -2.72
C SER A 52 3.80 5.04 -1.96
N PHE A 53 4.68 6.01 -2.24
CA PHE A 53 5.96 6.12 -1.56
C PHE A 53 5.76 6.45 -0.08
N ALA A 54 4.94 7.46 0.23
CA ALA A 54 4.66 7.89 1.59
C ALA A 54 3.96 6.81 2.42
N PHE A 55 2.96 6.12 1.88
CA PHE A 55 2.23 5.07 2.60
C PHE A 55 3.11 3.86 2.89
N SER A 56 3.91 3.45 1.91
CA SER A 56 4.78 2.28 2.01
C SER A 56 5.93 2.49 2.99
N THR A 57 6.60 3.65 2.93
CA THR A 57 7.75 3.98 3.78
C THR A 57 7.36 4.57 5.14
N GLY A 58 6.18 5.20 5.22
CA GLY A 58 5.61 5.75 6.43
C GLY A 58 4.83 4.69 7.22
N PRO A 59 3.50 4.79 7.30
CA PRO A 59 2.68 3.98 8.22
C PRO A 59 2.88 2.47 8.05
N MET A 60 3.08 1.97 6.83
CA MET A 60 3.25 0.53 6.61
C MET A 60 4.62 0.02 7.07
N GLY A 61 5.69 0.78 6.81
CA GLY A 61 7.04 0.48 7.29
C GLY A 61 7.16 0.64 8.81
N TRP A 62 6.57 1.69 9.37
CA TRP A 62 6.52 1.91 10.81
C TRP A 62 5.69 0.86 11.54
N ALA A 63 4.59 0.37 10.94
CA ALA A 63 3.83 -0.75 11.49
C ALA A 63 4.72 -1.98 11.69
N LEU A 64 5.54 -2.33 10.69
CA LEU A 64 6.49 -3.43 10.81
C LEU A 64 7.48 -3.24 11.97
N ALA A 65 8.03 -2.03 12.12
CA ALA A 65 8.99 -1.70 13.16
C ALA A 65 8.36 -1.71 14.57
N LEU A 66 7.14 -1.21 14.71
CA LEU A 66 6.46 -1.06 16.00
C LEU A 66 5.77 -2.34 16.46
N THR A 67 5.10 -3.05 15.54
CA THR A 67 4.36 -4.28 15.88
C THR A 67 5.22 -5.53 15.79
N GLY A 68 6.48 -5.41 15.36
CA GLY A 68 7.43 -6.51 15.24
C GLY A 68 6.83 -7.68 14.47
N CYS A 69 6.68 -7.59 13.14
CA CYS A 69 6.17 -8.73 12.40
C CYS A 69 7.18 -9.90 12.52
N SER A 70 6.80 -10.92 13.28
CA SER A 70 7.67 -12.07 13.52
C SER A 70 7.75 -12.89 12.24
N PHE A 71 8.94 -12.98 11.65
CA PHE A 71 9.18 -13.76 10.45
C PHE A 71 9.23 -15.26 10.80
N VAL A 72 8.06 -15.86 10.89
CA VAL A 72 7.87 -17.25 11.28
C VAL A 72 7.53 -18.08 10.05
N LEU A 73 8.52 -18.81 9.55
CA LEU A 73 8.40 -19.55 8.29
C LEU A 73 7.33 -20.66 8.31
N HIS A 74 7.02 -21.22 9.48
CA HIS A 74 6.00 -22.26 9.62
C HIS A 74 4.57 -21.71 9.68
N SER A 75 4.39 -20.39 9.78
CA SER A 75 3.07 -19.74 9.86
C SER A 75 2.83 -18.86 8.64
N ILE A 76 2.04 -19.38 7.69
CA ILE A 76 1.66 -18.65 6.47
C ILE A 76 0.96 -17.32 6.83
N GLN A 77 0.22 -17.27 7.92
CA GLN A 77 -0.50 -16.06 8.35
C GLN A 77 0.44 -14.95 8.81
N GLN A 78 1.46 -15.29 9.59
CA GLN A 78 2.47 -14.34 10.08
C GLN A 78 3.37 -13.91 8.93
N LEU A 79 3.78 -14.86 8.09
CA LEU A 79 4.52 -14.59 6.87
C LEU A 79 3.77 -13.61 5.96
N THR A 80 2.49 -13.89 5.67
CA THR A 80 1.63 -13.01 4.86
C THR A 80 1.59 -11.59 5.41
N ASN A 81 1.45 -11.45 6.74
CA ASN A 81 1.43 -10.15 7.39
C ASN A 81 2.76 -9.39 7.16
N CYS A 82 3.90 -10.05 7.40
CA CYS A 82 5.22 -9.47 7.11
C CYS A 82 5.32 -9.00 5.66
N PHE A 83 4.95 -9.85 4.69
CA PHE A 83 5.10 -9.53 3.27
C PHE A 83 4.22 -8.37 2.80
N ILE A 84 2.98 -8.26 3.31
CA ILE A 84 2.06 -7.16 2.96
C ILE A 84 2.60 -5.79 3.41
N HIS A 85 3.35 -5.73 4.51
CA HIS A 85 3.97 -4.49 4.98
C HIS A 85 5.36 -4.25 4.38
N PHE A 86 6.19 -5.29 4.30
CA PHE A 86 7.59 -5.16 3.90
C PHE A 86 7.80 -5.00 2.38
N THR A 87 7.08 -5.76 1.57
CA THR A 87 7.24 -5.75 0.10
C THR A 87 6.99 -4.37 -0.54
N PRO A 88 5.89 -3.65 -0.22
CA PRO A 88 5.63 -2.35 -0.83
C PRO A 88 6.70 -1.31 -0.45
N MET A 89 7.19 -1.35 0.80
CA MET A 89 8.30 -0.49 1.24
C MET A 89 9.56 -0.77 0.43
N MET A 90 9.97 -2.04 0.33
CA MET A 90 11.15 -2.43 -0.43
C MET A 90 11.05 -2.03 -1.90
N LEU A 91 9.86 -2.21 -2.48
CA LEU A 91 9.64 -1.88 -3.87
C LEU A 91 9.72 -0.38 -4.13
N MET A 92 9.00 0.43 -3.36
CA MET A 92 9.01 1.88 -3.54
C MET A 92 10.39 2.48 -3.25
N TRP A 93 11.13 1.93 -2.28
CA TRP A 93 12.50 2.32 -2.02
C TRP A 93 13.42 2.00 -3.21
N ASN A 94 13.30 0.80 -3.79
CA ASN A 94 14.07 0.44 -4.98
C ASN A 94 13.71 1.33 -6.17
N LEU A 95 12.42 1.56 -6.41
CA LEU A 95 11.93 2.42 -7.48
C LEU A 95 12.44 3.85 -7.34
N HIS A 96 12.44 4.42 -6.14
CA HIS A 96 12.93 5.79 -5.89
C HIS A 96 14.43 5.93 -6.14
N TRP A 97 15.26 5.00 -5.64
CA TRP A 97 16.72 5.16 -5.68
C TRP A 97 17.43 4.50 -6.86
N ARG A 98 16.88 3.40 -7.42
CA ARG A 98 17.60 2.52 -8.37
C ARG A 98 16.97 2.46 -9.75
N THR A 99 15.64 2.49 -9.85
CA THR A 99 14.92 2.14 -11.08
C THR A 99 14.36 3.33 -11.84
N GLN A 100 14.68 4.57 -11.43
CA GLN A 100 14.21 5.76 -12.14
C GLN A 100 14.94 5.86 -13.47
N TYR A 101 14.20 5.44 -14.51
CA TYR A 101 14.52 5.48 -15.93
C TYR A 101 15.53 4.42 -16.39
N ASN A 102 15.00 3.30 -16.92
CA ASN A 102 15.73 2.43 -17.86
C ASN A 102 15.11 2.67 -19.24
N GLU A 103 15.77 3.49 -20.07
CA GLU A 103 15.39 3.70 -21.47
C GLU A 103 15.19 2.37 -22.21
N ASP A 104 16.02 1.39 -21.88
CA ASP A 104 16.07 0.06 -22.49
C ASP A 104 14.81 -0.80 -22.25
N ARG A 105 13.96 -0.46 -21.28
CA ARG A 105 12.78 -1.28 -20.91
C ARG A 105 11.44 -0.70 -21.36
N GLY A 106 11.42 0.49 -21.96
CA GLY A 106 10.19 1.12 -22.47
C GLY A 106 9.12 1.46 -21.41
N TRP A 107 9.41 1.30 -20.13
CA TRP A 107 8.51 1.63 -19.02
C TRP A 107 8.80 3.04 -18.53
N LYS A 108 7.93 3.98 -18.89
CA LYS A 108 7.96 5.35 -18.36
C LYS A 108 7.38 5.34 -16.95
N LEU A 109 8.22 5.62 -15.97
CA LEU A 109 7.86 5.78 -14.57
C LEU A 109 7.99 7.26 -14.21
N TYR A 110 7.22 7.72 -13.24
CA TYR A 110 7.42 9.04 -12.65
C TYR A 110 8.87 9.19 -12.16
N ASP A 111 9.55 10.22 -12.65
CA ASP A 111 10.96 10.46 -12.35
C ASP A 111 11.11 11.41 -11.16
N ALA A 112 11.30 10.84 -9.97
CA ALA A 112 11.51 11.61 -8.75
C ALA A 112 12.94 12.15 -8.59
N LYS A 113 13.90 11.82 -9.46
CA LYS A 113 15.27 12.38 -9.38
C LYS A 113 15.28 13.88 -9.62
N ASN A 114 14.34 14.37 -10.42
CA ASN A 114 14.20 15.79 -10.73
C ASN A 114 13.40 16.54 -9.66
N ASP A 115 12.86 15.85 -8.65
CA ASP A 115 12.17 16.48 -7.55
C ASP A 115 13.18 17.23 -6.68
N THR A 116 13.16 18.56 -6.79
CA THR A 116 13.94 19.43 -5.92
C THR A 116 13.10 19.89 -4.74
N LEU A 117 13.75 20.08 -3.59
CA LEU A 117 13.07 20.58 -2.41
C LEU A 117 12.59 22.02 -2.67
N SER A 118 11.30 22.14 -2.95
CA SER A 118 10.61 23.39 -3.24
C SER A 118 9.26 23.41 -2.54
N LEU A 119 8.68 24.60 -2.38
CA LEU A 119 7.34 24.72 -1.80
C LEU A 119 6.30 23.99 -2.66
N GLU A 120 6.47 23.99 -3.98
CA GLU A 120 5.61 23.28 -4.92
C GLU A 120 5.72 21.77 -4.76
N PHE A 121 6.94 21.23 -4.66
CA PHE A 121 7.17 19.83 -4.34
C PHE A 121 6.47 19.44 -3.03
N LEU A 122 6.68 20.18 -1.95
CA LEU A 122 6.06 19.90 -0.64
C LEU A 122 4.54 19.93 -0.74
N LYS A 123 3.98 20.95 -1.40
CA LYS A 123 2.54 21.07 -1.61
C LYS A 123 1.99 19.84 -2.34
N ASN A 124 2.60 19.47 -3.46
CA ASN A 124 2.15 18.34 -4.29
C ASN A 124 2.30 17.01 -3.54
N TYR A 125 3.40 16.82 -2.81
CA TYR A 125 3.66 15.63 -2.02
C TYR A 125 2.62 15.46 -0.91
N TYR A 126 2.44 16.47 -0.06
CA TYR A 126 1.49 16.40 1.06
C TYR A 126 0.04 16.38 0.57
N SER A 127 -0.32 17.14 -0.47
CA SER A 127 -1.67 17.09 -1.03
C SER A 127 -2.00 15.70 -1.56
N SER A 128 -1.06 15.05 -2.27
CA SER A 128 -1.24 13.68 -2.77
C SER A 128 -1.49 12.68 -1.64
N CYS A 129 -0.70 12.79 -0.56
CA CYS A 129 -0.85 11.94 0.62
C CYS A 129 -2.21 12.15 1.30
N ILE A 130 -2.61 13.41 1.52
CA ILE A 130 -3.85 13.77 2.19
C ILE A 130 -5.06 13.32 1.36
N ILE A 131 -5.07 13.62 0.06
CA ILE A 131 -6.19 13.24 -0.83
C ILE A 131 -6.39 11.73 -0.83
N MET A 132 -5.32 10.96 -1.01
CA MET A 132 -5.42 9.50 -1.03
C MET A 132 -5.77 8.92 0.35
N TYR A 133 -5.27 9.51 1.43
CA TYR A 133 -5.64 9.08 2.78
C TYR A 133 -7.12 9.36 3.07
N LEU A 134 -7.63 10.55 2.73
CA LEU A 134 -9.03 10.90 2.91
C LEU A 134 -9.95 10.03 2.05
N LEU A 135 -9.51 9.65 0.83
CA LEU A 135 -10.23 8.70 0.00
C LEU A 135 -10.41 7.36 0.73
N TRP A 136 -9.34 6.81 1.31
CA TRP A 136 -9.44 5.62 2.15
C TRP A 136 -10.33 5.84 3.38
N ALA A 137 -10.15 6.94 4.10
CA ALA A 137 -10.90 7.21 5.32
C ALA A 137 -12.41 7.27 5.07
N VAL A 138 -12.84 7.92 3.98
CA VAL A 138 -14.25 7.98 3.55
C VAL A 138 -14.76 6.60 3.15
N ILE A 139 -14.00 5.84 2.36
CA ILE A 139 -14.37 4.48 1.95
C ILE A 139 -14.51 3.57 3.18
N TYR A 140 -13.51 3.57 4.06
CA TYR A 140 -13.47 2.78 5.28
C TYR A 140 -14.63 3.14 6.21
N TYR A 141 -14.84 4.44 6.46
CA TYR A 141 -15.95 4.91 7.30
C TYR A 141 -17.30 4.44 6.75
N THR A 142 -17.52 4.63 5.46
CA THR A 142 -18.78 4.25 4.80
C THR A 142 -19.01 2.74 4.88
N LEU A 143 -18.00 1.93 4.53
CA LEU A 143 -18.14 0.48 4.56
C LEU A 143 -18.34 -0.05 5.98
N VAL A 144 -17.50 0.34 6.92
CA VAL A 144 -17.51 -0.23 8.28
C VAL A 144 -18.66 0.32 9.12
N TYR A 145 -18.83 1.64 9.17
CA TYR A 145 -19.76 2.28 10.10
C TYR A 145 -21.15 2.52 9.53
N VAL A 146 -21.30 2.59 8.21
CA VAL A 146 -22.62 2.78 7.58
C VAL A 146 -23.18 1.45 7.10
N VAL A 147 -22.44 0.72 6.27
CA VAL A 147 -22.93 -0.51 5.63
C VAL A 147 -22.89 -1.72 6.56
N LEU A 148 -21.76 -1.92 7.25
CA LEU A 148 -21.50 -3.15 8.01
C LEU A 148 -21.88 -3.07 9.49
N ARG A 149 -22.38 -1.92 9.95
CA ARG A 149 -22.74 -1.68 11.36
C ARG A 149 -23.61 -2.79 11.95
N SER A 150 -24.65 -3.21 11.23
CA SER A 150 -25.58 -4.26 11.68
C SER A 150 -24.98 -5.66 11.71
N ARG A 151 -23.88 -5.89 10.98
CA ARG A 151 -23.17 -7.18 10.92
C ARG A 151 -22.06 -7.30 11.95
N ILE A 152 -21.56 -6.19 12.49
CA ILE A 152 -20.48 -6.14 13.49
C ILE A 152 -21.04 -6.22 14.92
N GLN A 153 -22.28 -5.74 15.14
CA GLN A 153 -22.91 -5.73 16.47
C GLN A 153 -23.63 -7.03 16.85
N ASN A 154 -23.71 -8.01 15.95
CA ASN A 154 -24.30 -9.35 16.16
C ASN A 154 -23.19 -10.40 16.27
#